data_AF-A0A1G1FXL2-F1
#
_entry.id   AF-A0A1G1FXL2-F1
#
_cell.length_a   1.000
_cell.length_b   1.000
_cell.length_c   1.000
_cell.angle_alpha   90.00
_cell.angle_beta   90.00
_cell.angle_gamma   90.00
#
_symmetry.space_group_name_H-M   'P 1'
#
loop_
_entity.id
_entity.type
_entity.pdbx_description
1 polymer ?
#
loop_
_entity_poly.entity_id
_entity_poly.type
_entity_poly.pdbx_seq_one_letter_code
_entity_poly.pdbx_strand_id
1 'polypeptide(L)'
;MSYLIETPHNEAECLRALDEQLAKGTEVLNNFYYGCKTGDHTGYAIVDVESESEARKLVPDFLLDKSIITEVSRFTPEMIRSFHQKAA
;
A
#
# COMPACT_ATOMS: atom_id res chain seq x y z
N MET A 1 4.56 -11.51 -4.94
CA MET A 1 5.12 -10.95 -3.69
C MET A 1 4.08 -10.00 -3.13
N SER A 2 3.96 -9.89 -1.81
CA SER A 2 3.01 -8.97 -1.20
C SER A 2 3.69 -7.61 -0.97
N TYR A 3 3.03 -6.53 -1.37
CA TYR A 3 3.51 -5.16 -1.14
C TYR A 3 2.48 -4.35 -0.36
N LEU A 4 2.93 -3.70 0.71
CA LEU A 4 2.19 -2.65 1.38
C LEU A 4 2.45 -1.34 0.63
N ILE A 5 1.38 -0.70 0.19
CA ILE A 5 1.39 0.59 -0.48
C ILE A 5 0.77 1.61 0.46
N GLU A 6 1.47 2.71 0.69
CA GLU A 6 1.00 3.88 1.42
C GLU A 6 1.02 5.08 0.46
N THR A 7 -0.10 5.80 0.36
CA THR A 7 -0.27 6.95 -0.54
C THR A 7 -0.60 8.22 0.25
N PRO A 8 0.37 8.78 1.01
CA PRO A 8 0.13 9.97 1.81
C PRO A 8 -0.12 11.18 0.90
N HIS A 9 -1.12 11.96 1.27
CA HIS A 9 -1.54 13.18 0.60
C HIS A 9 -2.07 14.18 1.63
N ASN A 10 -2.39 15.41 1.22
CA ASN A 10 -3.03 16.39 2.10
C ASN A 10 -4.56 16.45 1.90
N GLU A 11 -5.26 17.16 2.78
CA GLU A 11 -6.73 17.28 2.73
C GLU A 11 -7.24 17.82 1.38
N ALA A 12 -6.55 18.81 0.79
CA ALA A 12 -6.92 19.39 -0.50
C ALA A 12 -6.72 18.41 -1.67
N GLU A 13 -5.88 17.39 -1.49
CA GLU A 13 -5.58 16.36 -2.48
C GLU A 13 -6.54 15.16 -2.41
N CYS A 14 -7.36 15.01 -1.37
CA CYS A 14 -8.19 13.81 -1.15
C CYS A 14 -9.11 13.46 -2.32
N LEU A 15 -9.89 14.43 -2.81
CA LEU A 15 -10.82 14.17 -3.90
C LEU A 15 -10.07 13.79 -5.18
N ARG A 16 -8.97 14.48 -5.47
CA ARG A 16 -8.10 14.14 -6.60
C ARG A 16 -7.51 12.74 -6.47
N ALA A 17 -7.07 12.35 -5.27
CA ALA A 17 -6.53 11.02 -5.02
C ALA A 17 -7.58 9.93 -5.30
N LEU A 18 -8.82 10.14 -4.86
CA LEU A 18 -9.93 9.21 -5.11
C LEU A 18 -10.32 9.14 -6.60
N ASP A 19 -10.39 10.29 -7.27
CA ASP A 19 -10.72 10.36 -8.70
C ASP A 19 -9.65 9.67 -9.56
N GLU A 20 -8.36 9.95 -9.31
CA GLU A 20 -7.27 9.31 -10.04
C GLU A 20 -7.15 7.82 -9.71
N GLN A 21 -7.47 7.39 -8.49
CA GLN A 21 -7.55 5.98 -8.16
C GLN A 21 -8.68 5.29 -8.93
N LEU A 22 -9.87 5.89 -8.95
CA LEU A 22 -11.02 5.37 -9.69
C LEU A 22 -10.73 5.29 -11.20
N ALA A 23 -10.02 6.28 -11.74
CA ALA A 23 -9.60 6.30 -13.15
C ALA A 23 -8.67 5.13 -13.53
N LYS A 24 -7.93 4.56 -12.55
CA LYS A 24 -7.13 3.34 -12.75
C LYS A 24 -7.95 2.05 -12.75
N GLY A 25 -9.24 2.11 -12.37
CA GLY A 25 -10.16 0.98 -12.40
C GLY A 25 -10.81 0.71 -11.04
N THR A 26 -12.05 0.21 -11.06
CA THR A 26 -12.78 -0.12 -9.82
C THR A 26 -12.12 -1.27 -9.07
N GLU A 27 -11.50 -2.24 -9.75
CA GLU A 27 -10.69 -3.27 -9.09
C GLU A 27 -9.51 -2.68 -8.32
N VAL A 28 -8.88 -1.63 -8.85
CA VAL A 28 -7.76 -0.96 -8.18
C VAL A 28 -8.26 -0.21 -6.97
N LEU A 29 -9.33 0.58 -7.10
CA LEU A 29 -9.96 1.30 -5.99
C LEU A 29 -10.33 0.35 -4.83
N ASN A 30 -10.86 -0.83 -5.14
CA ASN A 30 -11.28 -1.83 -4.14
C ASN A 30 -10.10 -2.44 -3.34
N ASN A 31 -8.86 -2.31 -3.82
CA ASN A 31 -7.67 -2.75 -3.07
C ASN A 31 -7.26 -1.76 -1.97
N PHE A 32 -7.71 -0.51 -2.05
CA PHE A 32 -7.30 0.56 -1.14
C PHE A 32 -8.30 0.77 0.01
N TYR A 33 -7.73 0.97 1.19
CA TYR A 33 -8.39 1.47 2.39
C TYR A 33 -7.95 2.91 2.63
N TYR A 34 -8.83 3.77 3.11
CA TYR A 34 -8.56 5.20 3.26
C TYR A 34 -8.75 5.66 4.70
N GLY A 35 -7.73 6.30 5.25
CA GLY A 35 -7.80 6.94 6.56
C GLY A 35 -8.53 8.29 6.55
N CYS A 36 -8.91 8.81 5.38
CA CYS A 36 -9.28 10.23 5.24
C CYS A 36 -10.48 10.63 6.11
N LYS A 37 -11.43 9.72 6.33
CA LYS A 37 -12.60 9.96 7.20
C LYS A 37 -12.24 10.14 8.68
N THR A 38 -11.04 9.73 9.09
CA THR A 38 -10.53 9.85 10.46
C THR A 38 -9.39 10.87 10.58
N GLY A 39 -9.17 11.68 9.54
CA GLY A 39 -8.12 12.71 9.52
C GLY A 39 -6.74 12.19 9.11
N ASP A 40 -6.61 10.91 8.78
CA ASP A 40 -5.38 10.34 8.22
C ASP A 40 -5.46 10.38 6.68
N HIS A 41 -4.79 11.35 6.08
CA HIS A 41 -4.82 11.57 4.63
C HIS A 41 -3.88 10.61 3.89
N THR A 42 -4.09 9.31 4.10
CA THR A 42 -3.29 8.23 3.53
C THR A 42 -4.21 7.12 3.00
N GLY A 43 -3.93 6.67 1.77
CA GLY A 43 -4.47 5.42 1.26
C GLY A 43 -3.53 4.25 1.55
N TYR A 44 -4.08 3.09 1.86
CA TYR A 44 -3.34 1.88 2.23
C TYR A 44 -3.82 0.70 1.39
N ALA A 45 -2.90 -0.09 0.85
CA ALA A 45 -3.25 -1.35 0.19
C ALA A 45 -2.19 -2.42 0.48
N ILE A 46 -2.61 -3.67 0.64
CA ILE A 46 -1.70 -4.82 0.54
C ILE A 46 -2.09 -5.58 -0.72
N VAL A 47 -1.17 -5.66 -1.68
CA VAL A 47 -1.43 -6.27 -2.99
C VAL A 47 -0.42 -7.38 -3.29
N ASP A 48 -0.87 -8.43 -3.96
CA ASP A 48 -0.02 -9.50 -4.46
C ASP A 48 0.29 -9.27 -5.94
N VAL A 49 1.52 -8.84 -6.23
CA VAL A 49 1.99 -8.53 -7.59
C VAL A 49 3.37 -9.14 -7.86
N GLU A 50 3.77 -9.15 -9.13
CA GLU A 50 5.03 -9.78 -9.56
C GLU A 50 6.28 -8.98 -9.18
N SER A 51 6.16 -7.67 -8.96
CA SER A 51 7.28 -6.79 -8.59
C SER A 51 6.83 -5.46 -7.97
N GLU A 52 7.75 -4.73 -7.35
CA GLU A 52 7.53 -3.36 -6.87
C GLU A 52 7.07 -2.43 -8.01
N SER A 53 7.60 -2.62 -9.23
CA SER A 53 7.21 -1.81 -10.39
C SER A 53 5.74 -2.02 -10.76
N GLU A 54 5.18 -3.21 -10.56
CA GLU A 54 3.75 -3.45 -10.76
C GLU A 54 2.92 -2.81 -9.63
N ALA A 55 3.39 -2.84 -8.39
CA ALA A 55 2.74 -2.15 -7.27
C ALA A 55 2.67 -0.63 -7.52
N ARG A 56 3.75 -0.03 -8.04
CA ARG A 56 3.81 1.39 -8.41
C ARG A 56 2.73 1.80 -9.41
N LYS A 57 2.39 0.95 -10.38
CA LYS A 57 1.36 1.28 -11.38
C LYS A 57 -0.03 1.50 -10.78
N LEU A 58 -0.30 0.93 -9.60
CA LEU A 58 -1.56 1.10 -8.88
C LEU A 58 -1.68 2.46 -8.18
N VAL A 59 -0.58 3.19 -8.01
CA VAL A 59 -0.55 4.50 -7.34
C VAL A 59 -0.82 5.63 -8.33
N PRO A 60 -1.67 6.62 -8.01
CA PRO A 60 -1.84 7.84 -8.81
C PRO A 60 -0.51 8.56 -9.06
N ASP A 61 -0.28 9.04 -10.27
CA ASP A 61 1.05 9.49 -10.70
C ASP A 61 1.56 10.67 -9.84
N PHE A 62 0.67 11.56 -9.40
CA PHE A 62 1.02 12.69 -8.53
C PHE A 62 1.35 12.31 -7.08
N LEU A 63 1.03 11.08 -6.68
CA LEU A 63 1.36 10.53 -5.36
C LEU A 63 2.59 9.64 -5.37
N LEU A 64 3.08 9.21 -6.55
CA LEU A 64 4.20 8.27 -6.67
C LEU A 64 5.44 8.70 -5.87
N ASP A 65 5.80 9.98 -5.90
CA ASP A 65 6.97 10.51 -5.20
C ASP A 65 6.78 10.59 -3.68
N LYS A 66 5.53 10.62 -3.21
CA LYS A 66 5.17 10.64 -1.79
C LYS A 66 4.90 9.22 -1.26
N SER A 67 4.67 8.27 -2.15
CA SER A 67 4.26 6.92 -1.80
C SER A 67 5.40 6.07 -1.25
N ILE A 68 5.04 5.24 -0.27
CA ILE A 68 5.93 4.24 0.31
C ILE A 68 5.42 2.89 -0.17
N ILE A 69 6.31 2.10 -0.76
CA ILE A 69 6.01 0.75 -1.24
C ILE A 69 7.00 -0.19 -0.57
N THR A 70 6.47 -1.04 0.30
CA THR A 70 7.26 -1.94 1.14
C THR A 70 6.91 -3.37 0.81
N GLU A 71 7.90 -4.19 0.45
CA GLU A 71 7.69 -5.64 0.36
C GLU A 71 7.40 -6.19 1.76
N VAL A 72 6.30 -6.92 1.91
CA VAL A 72 5.83 -7.45 3.19
C VAL A 72 5.63 -8.96 3.11
N SER A 73 5.68 -9.61 4.26
CA SER A 73 5.53 -11.06 4.38
C SER A 73 4.84 -11.43 5.69
N ARG A 74 4.17 -12.58 5.70
CA ARG A 74 3.63 -13.17 6.93
C ARG A 74 4.65 -14.10 7.56
N PHE A 75 4.73 -14.10 8.88
CA PHE A 75 5.53 -15.05 9.63
C PHE A 75 4.66 -16.19 10.15
N THR A 76 5.14 -17.43 10.03
CA THR A 76 4.52 -18.59 10.67
C THR A 76 5.08 -18.79 12.09
N PRO A 77 4.35 -19.49 12.99
CA PRO A 77 4.88 -19.85 14.30
C PRO A 77 6.22 -20.60 14.24
N GLU A 78 6.42 -21.44 13.22
CA GLU A 78 7.67 -22.20 13.01
C GLU A 78 8.84 -21.26 12.67
N MET A 79 8.61 -20.28 11.79
CA MET A 79 9.63 -19.27 11.46
C MET A 79 10.04 -18.49 12.71
N ILE A 80 9.06 -18.06 13.52
CA ILE A 80 9.30 -17.33 14.76
C ILE A 80 10.13 -18.18 15.74
N ARG A 81 9.76 -19.46 15.94
CA ARG A 81 10.54 -20.39 16.77
C ARG A 81 11.98 -20.53 16.26
N SER A 82 12.18 -20.62 14.94
CA SER A 82 13.53 -20.71 14.35
C SER A 82 14.36 -19.44 14.55
N PHE A 83 13.76 -18.25 14.50
CA PHE A 83 14.49 -16.99 14.71
C PHE A 83 15.08 -16.89 16.12
N HIS A 84 14.33 -17.29 17.15
CA HIS A 84 14.83 -17.31 18.53
C HIS A 84 15.98 -18.31 18.74
N GLN A 85 15.99 -19.44 18.02
CA GLN A 85 17.06 -20.44 18.10
C GLN A 85 18.36 -19.98 17.44
N LYS A 86 18.29 -19.13 16.41
CA LYS A 86 19.46 -18.58 15.73
C LYS A 86 20.09 -17.38 16.43
N ALA A 87 19.35 -16.76 17.36
CA ALA A 87 19.79 -15.59 18.12
C ALA A 87 20.50 -15.93 19.44
N ALA A 88 20.56 -17.22 19.80
CA ALA A 88 21.23 -17.76 20.99
C ALA A 88 22.58 -18.39 20.61
#